data_AF-A0A4P8QBV8-F1
#
_entry.id   AF-A0A4P8QBV8-F1
#
_cell.length_a   1.000
_cell.length_b   1.000
_cell.length_c   1.000
_cell.angle_alpha   90.00
_cell.angle_beta   90.00
_cell.angle_gamma   90.00
#
_symmetry.space_group_name_H-M   'P 1'
#
loop_
_entity.id
_entity.type
_entity.pdbx_description
1 polymer ?
#
loop_
_entity_poly.entity_id
_entity_poly.type
_entity_poly.pdbx_seq_one_letter_code
_entity_poly.pdbx_strand_id
1 'polypeptide(L)'
;MAGRRRMIRVLAPLALLGLLSACDGGGDPVEQALRDTSAAHQAAAARTTEQMQAAGHAGHAMGGPTPGVTPGDRAFAASEAEMLRKMAAASGQTIEQAYVAKMIAHHEGAVAMAKVALRDSRDPEIRRMAQSVVDTQTREIAEMKAWAPTAQ
;
A
#
# COMPACT_ATOMS: atom_id res chain seq x y z
N MET A 1 -27.69 -76.18 -44.58
CA MET A 1 -28.44 -75.72 -43.39
C MET A 1 -27.79 -74.45 -42.85
N ALA A 2 -28.62 -73.47 -42.50
CA ALA A 2 -28.33 -72.04 -42.33
C ALA A 2 -27.21 -71.66 -41.34
N GLY A 3 -26.54 -70.52 -41.57
CA GLY A 3 -25.48 -70.00 -40.69
C GLY A 3 -25.12 -68.52 -40.85
N ARG A 4 -26.14 -67.64 -40.82
CA ARG A 4 -26.15 -66.21 -40.44
C ARG A 4 -24.88 -65.36 -40.60
N ARG A 5 -25.00 -64.36 -41.49
CA ARG A 5 -24.25 -63.10 -41.57
C ARG A 5 -24.16 -62.43 -40.19
N ARG A 6 -22.96 -62.01 -39.77
CA ARG A 6 -22.78 -61.02 -38.70
C ARG A 6 -22.10 -59.78 -39.30
N MET A 7 -22.88 -58.72 -39.41
CA MET A 7 -22.41 -57.37 -39.71
C MET A 7 -21.44 -56.92 -38.61
N ILE A 8 -20.22 -56.58 -39.00
CA ILE A 8 -19.25 -55.91 -38.14
C ILE A 8 -19.78 -54.49 -37.90
N ARG A 9 -20.24 -54.23 -36.68
CA ARG A 9 -20.58 -52.87 -36.22
C ARG A 9 -19.29 -52.09 -36.10
N VAL A 10 -19.14 -51.06 -36.93
CA VAL A 10 -18.10 -50.04 -36.79
C VAL A 10 -18.38 -49.26 -35.51
N LEU A 11 -17.63 -49.56 -34.46
CA LEU A 11 -17.55 -48.72 -33.26
C LEU A 11 -16.58 -47.57 -33.58
N ALA A 12 -17.12 -46.40 -33.88
CA ALA A 12 -16.35 -45.16 -33.90
C ALA A 12 -15.88 -44.86 -32.47
N PRO A 13 -14.60 -44.53 -32.22
CA PRO A 13 -14.17 -44.11 -30.91
C PRO A 13 -14.78 -42.74 -30.62
N LEU A 14 -15.54 -42.65 -29.51
CA LEU A 14 -15.88 -41.39 -28.88
C LEU A 14 -14.57 -40.65 -28.60
N ALA A 15 -14.30 -39.60 -29.38
CA ALA A 15 -13.26 -38.63 -29.03
C ALA A 15 -13.72 -37.92 -27.75
N LEU A 16 -13.14 -38.35 -26.64
CA LEU A 16 -13.28 -37.74 -25.33
C LEU A 16 -12.80 -36.28 -25.46
N LEU A 17 -13.75 -35.35 -25.37
CA LEU A 17 -13.48 -33.92 -25.29
C LEU A 17 -12.73 -33.69 -23.97
N GLY A 18 -11.40 -33.71 -24.04
CA GLY A 18 -10.55 -33.33 -22.91
C GLY A 18 -10.83 -31.87 -22.58
N LEU A 19 -11.48 -31.63 -21.44
CA LEU A 19 -11.46 -30.32 -20.80
C LEU A 19 -9.98 -29.97 -20.60
N LEU A 20 -9.48 -28.98 -21.35
CA LEU A 20 -8.36 -28.19 -20.88
C LEU A 20 -8.86 -27.54 -19.59
N SER A 21 -8.56 -28.18 -18.46
CA SER A 21 -8.55 -27.53 -17.16
C SER A 21 -7.77 -26.24 -17.39
N ALA A 22 -8.46 -25.11 -17.26
CA ALA A 22 -7.79 -23.84 -17.11
C ALA A 22 -6.70 -24.06 -16.05
N CYS A 23 -5.49 -23.61 -16.35
CA CYS A 23 -4.42 -23.53 -15.37
C CYS A 23 -4.87 -22.52 -14.31
N ASP A 24 -5.72 -22.95 -13.38
CA ASP A 24 -5.93 -22.28 -12.13
C ASP A 24 -4.61 -22.47 -11.38
N GLY A 25 -3.82 -21.40 -11.38
CA GLY A 25 -2.54 -21.37 -10.72
C GLY A 25 -2.77 -21.59 -9.23
N GLY A 26 -2.63 -22.84 -8.80
CA GLY A 26 -2.42 -23.20 -7.40
C GLY A 26 -1.08 -22.66 -6.94
N GLY A 27 -1.01 -21.33 -6.82
CA GLY A 27 0.07 -20.63 -6.17
C GLY A 27 -0.08 -20.71 -4.66
N ASP A 28 1.03 -20.52 -3.96
CA ASP A 28 1.04 -20.33 -2.51
C ASP A 28 -0.07 -19.35 -2.11
N PRO A 29 -0.94 -19.68 -1.14
CA PRO A 29 -2.01 -18.79 -0.69
C PRO A 29 -1.50 -17.39 -0.27
N VAL A 30 -0.23 -17.29 0.15
CA VAL A 30 0.43 -16.01 0.43
C VAL A 30 0.67 -15.22 -0.85
N GLU A 31 1.18 -15.86 -1.90
CA GLU A 31 1.40 -15.24 -3.21
C GLU A 31 0.09 -14.85 -3.90
N GLN A 32 -0.98 -15.61 -3.67
CA GLN A 32 -2.31 -15.26 -4.13
C GLN A 32 -2.84 -14.02 -3.41
N ALA A 33 -2.71 -13.97 -2.07
CA ALA A 33 -3.13 -12.81 -1.28
C ALA A 33 -2.34 -11.53 -1.64
N LEU A 34 -1.04 -11.65 -1.94
CA LEU A 34 -0.21 -10.53 -2.40
C LEU A 34 -0.65 -10.02 -3.77
N ARG A 35 -1.00 -10.90 -4.71
CA ARG A 35 -1.54 -10.52 -6.03
C ARG A 35 -2.89 -9.82 -5.91
N ASP A 36 -3.80 -10.35 -5.09
CA ASP A 36 -5.13 -9.78 -4.90
C ASP A 36 -5.06 -8.39 -4.26
N THR A 37 -4.15 -8.21 -3.29
CA THR A 37 -3.88 -6.91 -2.65
C THR A 37 -3.29 -5.91 -3.67
N SER A 38 -2.34 -6.35 -4.49
CA SER A 38 -1.73 -5.51 -5.55
C SER A 38 -2.76 -5.07 -6.60
N ALA A 39 -3.64 -5.99 -7.03
CA ALA A 39 -4.72 -5.67 -7.97
C ALA A 39 -5.71 -4.65 -7.40
N ALA A 40 -6.05 -4.77 -6.10
CA ALA A 40 -6.90 -3.80 -5.42
C ALA A 40 -6.26 -2.40 -5.34
N HIS A 41 -4.95 -2.32 -5.06
CA HIS A 41 -4.23 -1.05 -5.04
C HIS A 41 -4.12 -0.39 -6.42
N GLN A 42 -3.90 -1.18 -7.48
CA GLN A 42 -3.86 -0.66 -8.85
C GLN A 42 -5.22 -0.11 -9.31
N ALA A 43 -6.31 -0.81 -8.96
CA ALA A 43 -7.66 -0.34 -9.25
C ALA A 43 -8.02 0.95 -8.49
N ALA A 44 -7.48 1.14 -7.28
CA ALA A 44 -7.62 2.40 -6.53
C ALA A 44 -6.85 3.54 -7.20
N ALA A 45 -5.60 3.31 -7.61
CA ALA A 45 -4.75 4.32 -8.26
C ALA A 45 -5.29 4.81 -9.62
N ALA A 46 -5.95 3.93 -10.38
CA ALA A 46 -6.58 4.30 -11.65
C ALA A 46 -7.72 5.31 -11.46
N ARG A 47 -8.54 5.14 -10.40
CA ARG A 47 -9.66 6.06 -10.10
C ARG A 47 -9.18 7.44 -9.66
N THR A 48 -8.05 7.53 -8.96
CA THR A 48 -7.46 8.81 -8.55
C THR A 48 -6.94 9.61 -9.74
N THR A 49 -6.46 8.92 -10.79
CA THR A 49 -5.89 9.57 -11.97
C THR A 49 -6.98 10.21 -12.85
N GLU A 50 -8.15 9.59 -12.98
CA GLU A 50 -9.31 10.18 -13.69
C GLU A 50 -9.88 11.41 -12.96
N GLN A 51 -9.88 11.42 -11.63
CA GLN A 51 -10.35 12.57 -10.84
C GLN A 51 -9.37 13.75 -10.84
N MET A 52 -8.06 13.53 -11.03
CA MET A 52 -7.05 14.59 -11.04
C MET A 52 -6.97 15.38 -12.35
N GLN A 53 -7.46 14.84 -13.48
CA GLN A 53 -7.43 15.56 -14.77
C GLN A 53 -8.58 16.57 -14.95
N ALA A 54 -9.60 16.55 -14.09
CA ALA A 54 -10.73 17.48 -14.14
C ALA A 54 -10.51 18.80 -13.38
N ALA A 55 -9.41 18.94 -12.62
CA ALA A 55 -9.14 20.10 -11.77
C ALA A 55 -7.99 20.96 -12.32
N GLY A 56 -8.14 21.46 -13.55
CA GLY A 56 -7.21 22.40 -14.15
C GLY A 56 -7.62 23.87 -13.94
N HIS A 57 -6.82 24.61 -13.17
CA HIS A 57 -6.59 26.07 -13.22
C HIS A 57 -7.72 27.03 -12.84
N ALA A 58 -7.71 27.51 -11.58
CA ALA A 58 -8.22 28.85 -11.23
C ALA A 58 -7.48 29.45 -10.01
N GLY A 59 -6.68 30.49 -10.27
CA GLY A 59 -6.56 31.68 -9.42
C GLY A 59 -5.68 31.64 -8.16
N HIS A 60 -4.56 32.37 -8.20
CA HIS A 60 -3.93 32.94 -7.01
C HIS A 60 -4.88 33.94 -6.33
N ALA A 61 -5.33 33.67 -5.11
CA ALA A 61 -6.04 34.62 -4.27
C ALA A 61 -5.55 34.59 -2.83
N MET A 62 -5.26 35.78 -2.31
CA MET A 62 -4.72 36.09 -1.00
C MET A 62 -5.81 36.06 0.08
N GLY A 63 -5.52 35.46 1.24
CA GLY A 63 -6.01 35.98 2.54
C GLY A 63 -7.39 35.58 3.06
N GLY A 64 -7.86 34.33 2.89
CA GLY A 64 -9.03 33.79 3.59
C GLY A 64 -8.86 32.31 3.97
N PRO A 65 -9.63 31.75 4.93
CA PRO A 65 -9.58 30.33 5.24
C PRO A 65 -9.92 29.52 3.99
N THR A 66 -8.98 28.69 3.54
CA THR A 66 -9.10 27.90 2.31
C THR A 66 -10.29 26.94 2.41
N PRO A 67 -11.30 27.04 1.52
CA PRO A 67 -12.36 26.03 1.43
C PRO A 67 -11.71 24.67 1.15
N GLY A 68 -11.94 23.69 2.03
CA GLY A 68 -11.45 22.31 1.84
C GLY A 68 -10.50 21.77 2.91
N VAL A 69 -10.03 22.58 3.87
CA VAL A 69 -9.23 22.07 5.01
C VAL A 69 -10.16 21.60 6.14
N THR A 70 -10.19 20.29 6.37
CA THR A 70 -10.98 19.67 7.43
C THR A 70 -10.35 19.89 8.81
N PRO A 71 -11.12 19.72 9.91
CA PRO A 71 -10.52 19.67 11.25
C PRO A 71 -9.43 18.59 11.38
N GLY A 72 -9.58 17.46 10.67
CA GLY A 72 -8.58 16.40 10.61
C GLY A 72 -7.27 16.90 10.00
N ASP A 73 -7.34 17.56 8.84
CA ASP A 73 -6.16 18.12 8.18
C ASP A 73 -5.42 19.10 9.09
N ARG A 74 -6.14 19.96 9.81
CA ARG A 74 -5.53 20.88 10.79
C ARG A 74 -4.88 20.16 11.97
N ALA A 75 -5.45 19.04 12.42
CA ALA A 75 -4.91 18.27 13.53
C ALA A 75 -3.55 17.64 13.20
N PHE A 76 -3.32 17.29 11.91
CA PHE A 76 -2.09 16.64 11.45
C PHE A 76 -1.08 17.61 10.81
N ALA A 77 -1.52 18.77 10.32
CA ALA A 77 -0.69 19.72 9.57
C ALA A 77 0.65 20.06 10.24
N ALA A 78 0.67 20.22 11.57
CA ALA A 78 1.91 20.52 12.29
C ALA A 78 2.91 19.35 12.27
N SER A 79 2.43 18.11 12.43
CA SER A 79 3.27 16.90 12.37
C SER A 79 3.79 16.65 10.96
N GLU A 80 2.94 16.85 9.95
CA GLU A 80 3.31 16.70 8.54
C GLU A 80 4.33 17.76 8.11
N ALA A 81 4.11 19.03 8.46
CA ALA A 81 5.03 20.11 8.14
C ALA A 81 6.42 19.87 8.79
N GLU A 82 6.44 19.44 10.05
CA GLU A 82 7.69 19.13 10.75
C GLU A 82 8.40 17.92 10.13
N MET A 83 7.66 16.87 9.75
CA MET A 83 8.21 15.71 9.05
C MET A 83 8.86 16.12 7.73
N LEU A 84 8.16 16.88 6.88
CA LEU A 84 8.67 17.37 5.61
C LEU A 84 9.92 18.23 5.81
N ARG A 85 9.90 19.15 6.79
CA ARG A 85 11.05 19.99 7.13
C ARG A 85 12.26 19.16 7.54
N LYS A 86 12.09 18.19 8.44
CA LYS A 86 13.17 17.30 8.89
C LYS A 86 13.70 16.42 7.76
N MET A 87 12.82 15.86 6.93
CA MET A 87 13.24 15.06 5.78
C MET A 87 14.01 15.87 4.75
N ALA A 88 13.61 17.12 4.50
CA ALA A 88 14.34 18.03 3.61
C ALA A 88 15.74 18.36 4.14
N ALA A 89 15.88 18.53 5.46
CA ALA A 89 17.16 18.79 6.11
C ALA A 89 18.04 17.53 6.26
N ALA A 90 17.43 16.35 6.35
CA ALA A 90 18.14 15.08 6.49
C ALA A 90 18.97 14.76 5.24
N SER A 91 20.25 14.45 5.47
CA SER A 91 21.26 14.19 4.44
C SER A 91 22.29 13.16 4.94
N GLY A 92 23.12 12.66 4.02
CA GLY A 92 24.21 11.73 4.31
C GLY A 92 25.27 11.78 3.20
N GLN A 93 26.48 11.30 3.49
CA GLN A 93 27.59 11.27 2.51
C GLN A 93 27.42 10.12 1.50
N THR A 94 26.74 9.06 1.91
CA THR A 94 26.34 7.94 1.04
C THR A 94 24.82 7.83 0.94
N ILE A 95 24.35 7.01 0.00
CA ILE A 95 22.92 6.73 -0.17
C ILE A 95 22.33 6.06 1.07
N GLU A 96 23.07 5.15 1.72
CA GLU A 96 22.64 4.46 2.94
C GLU A 96 22.47 5.45 4.09
N GLN A 97 23.43 6.36 4.27
CA GLN A 97 23.34 7.40 5.30
C GLN A 97 22.17 8.35 5.04
N ALA A 98 21.99 8.79 3.79
CA ALA A 98 20.88 9.66 3.42
C ALA A 98 19.52 8.95 3.60
N TYR A 99 19.43 7.66 3.25
CA TYR A 99 18.24 6.84 3.45
C TYR A 99 17.89 6.74 4.94
N VAL A 100 18.85 6.33 5.78
CA VAL A 100 18.66 6.22 7.24
C VAL A 100 18.23 7.55 7.85
N ALA A 101 18.92 8.66 7.51
CA ALA A 101 18.59 9.97 8.04
C ALA A 101 17.17 10.41 7.66
N LYS A 102 16.77 10.21 6.39
CA LYS A 102 15.42 10.55 5.91
C LYS A 102 14.35 9.64 6.51
N MET A 103 14.62 8.34 6.67
CA MET A 103 13.68 7.39 7.25
C MET A 103 13.45 7.64 8.73
N ILE A 104 14.49 8.02 9.50
CA ILE A 104 14.31 8.48 10.88
C ILE A 104 13.35 9.69 10.92
N ALA A 105 13.57 10.70 10.09
CA ALA A 105 12.70 11.88 10.04
C ALA A 105 11.25 11.55 9.64
N HIS A 106 11.07 10.67 8.65
CA HIS A 106 9.76 10.19 8.22
C HIS A 106 9.03 9.46 9.36
N HIS A 107 9.72 8.56 10.04
CA HIS A 107 9.14 7.75 11.13
C HIS A 107 8.79 8.61 12.35
N GLU A 108 9.62 9.61 12.68
CA GLU A 108 9.30 10.57 13.74
C GLU A 108 8.00 11.35 13.43
N GLY A 109 7.79 11.71 12.16
CA GLY A 109 6.53 12.30 11.69
C GLY A 109 5.33 11.37 11.85
N ALA A 110 5.46 10.12 11.39
CA ALA A 110 4.42 9.11 11.52
C ALA A 110 4.04 8.84 12.99
N VAL A 111 5.03 8.77 13.89
CA VAL A 111 4.79 8.63 15.34
C VAL A 111 4.04 9.85 15.89
N ALA A 112 4.37 11.05 15.45
CA ALA A 112 3.68 12.26 15.89
C ALA A 112 2.20 12.27 15.45
N MET A 113 1.91 11.89 14.21
CA MET A 113 0.54 11.77 13.69
C MET A 113 -0.23 10.65 14.41
N ALA A 114 0.39 9.49 14.64
CA ALA A 114 -0.22 8.41 15.38
C ALA A 114 -0.59 8.83 16.81
N LYS A 115 0.25 9.64 17.47
CA LYS A 115 -0.06 10.22 18.79
C LYS A 115 -1.24 11.20 18.75
N VAL A 116 -1.42 11.97 17.67
CA VAL A 116 -2.63 12.79 17.46
C VAL A 116 -3.86 11.90 17.36
N ALA A 117 -3.81 10.83 16.56
CA ALA A 117 -4.92 9.88 16.44
C ALA A 117 -5.25 9.18 17.78
N LEU A 118 -4.25 8.79 18.57
CA LEU A 118 -4.44 8.23 19.92
C LEU A 118 -5.04 9.22 20.92
N ARG A 119 -4.86 10.51 20.72
CA ARG A 119 -5.45 11.55 21.58
C ARG A 119 -6.90 11.82 21.19
N ASP A 120 -7.16 11.97 19.89
CA ASP A 120 -8.41 12.58 19.41
C ASP A 120 -9.43 11.56 18.87
N SER A 121 -9.00 10.36 18.46
CA SER A 121 -9.91 9.34 17.94
C SER A 121 -10.67 8.61 19.06
N ARG A 122 -11.99 8.46 18.85
CA ARG A 122 -12.88 7.62 19.66
C ARG A 122 -13.08 6.22 19.09
N ASP A 123 -12.58 5.97 17.88
CA ASP A 123 -12.72 4.68 17.21
C ASP A 123 -11.65 3.70 17.73
N PRO A 124 -12.04 2.56 18.33
CA PRO A 124 -11.10 1.61 18.90
C PRO A 124 -10.20 0.94 17.85
N GLU A 125 -10.62 0.81 16.59
CA GLU A 125 -9.79 0.25 15.50
C GLU A 125 -8.69 1.22 15.10
N ILE A 126 -9.05 2.49 14.90
CA ILE A 126 -8.08 3.55 14.59
C ILE A 126 -7.05 3.68 15.71
N ARG A 127 -7.48 3.62 16.97
CA ARG A 127 -6.56 3.67 18.12
C ARG A 127 -5.62 2.47 18.17
N ARG A 128 -6.11 1.25 17.89
CA ARG A 128 -5.24 0.06 17.80
C ARG A 128 -4.20 0.19 16.71
N MET A 129 -4.60 0.66 15.53
CA MET A 129 -3.68 0.91 14.42
C MET A 129 -2.63 1.96 14.79
N ALA A 130 -3.05 3.09 15.37
CA ALA A 130 -2.15 4.15 15.78
C ALA A 130 -1.14 3.70 16.86
N GLN A 131 -1.57 2.88 17.82
CA GLN A 131 -0.65 2.28 18.80
C GLN A 131 0.38 1.38 18.12
N SER A 132 -0.04 0.54 17.16
CA SER A 132 0.88 -0.32 16.39
C SER A 132 1.92 0.50 15.61
N VAL A 133 1.51 1.64 15.03
CA VAL A 133 2.44 2.58 14.37
C VAL A 133 3.43 3.17 15.37
N VAL A 134 2.98 3.60 16.55
CA VAL A 134 3.89 4.11 17.58
C VAL A 134 4.93 3.06 17.96
N ASP A 135 4.50 1.83 18.25
CA ASP A 135 5.38 0.77 18.74
C ASP A 135 6.38 0.32 17.67
N THR A 136 5.91 0.13 16.43
CA THR A 136 6.71 -0.34 15.31
C THR A 136 7.70 0.72 14.84
N GLN A 137 7.23 1.94 14.56
CA GLN A 137 8.11 2.98 14.02
C GLN A 137 9.11 3.47 15.09
N THR A 138 8.77 3.45 16.38
CA THR A 138 9.74 3.77 17.45
C THR A 138 10.87 2.75 17.53
N ARG A 139 10.56 1.46 17.37
CA ARG A 139 11.57 0.39 17.31
C ARG A 139 12.47 0.58 16.08
N GLU A 140 11.91 0.80 14.91
CA GLU A 140 12.66 1.03 13.67
C GLU A 140 13.56 2.28 13.75
N ILE A 141 13.08 3.37 14.40
CA ILE A 141 13.93 4.53 14.70
C ILE A 141 15.15 4.13 15.54
N ALA A 142 14.97 3.28 16.56
CA ALA A 142 16.07 2.84 17.41
C ALA A 142 17.07 1.98 16.63
N GLU A 143 16.59 1.07 15.79
CA GLU A 143 17.42 0.24 14.89
C GLU A 143 18.24 1.11 13.93
N MET A 144 17.59 2.06 13.25
CA MET A 144 18.23 3.01 12.34
C MET A 144 19.28 3.89 13.03
N LYS A 145 19.00 4.35 14.26
CA LYS A 145 19.96 5.11 15.07
C LYS A 145 21.17 4.26 15.49
N ALA A 146 21.00 2.95 15.63
CA ALA A 146 22.11 2.04 15.90
C ALA A 146 22.98 1.79 14.65
N TRP A 147 22.41 1.91 13.44
CA TRP A 147 23.18 1.77 12.20
C TRP A 147 23.99 3.00 11.85
N ALA A 148 23.49 4.19 12.18
CA ALA A 148 24.20 5.45 11.94
C ALA A 148 25.50 5.45 12.76
N PRO A 149 26.68 5.29 12.13
CA PRO A 149 27.93 5.45 12.86
C PRO A 149 27.91 6.86 13.42
N THR A 150 28.14 7.02 14.73
CA THR A 150 28.42 8.33 15.33
C THR A 150 29.42 9.03 14.41
N ALA A 151 29.04 10.21 13.91
CA ALA A 151 29.86 10.98 12.98
C ALA A 151 31.31 11.02 13.49
N GLN A 152 32.21 10.38 12.73
CA GLN A 152 33.66 10.57 12.80
C GLN A 152 34.03 11.54 11.69
#